data_AF-A0A7X7NKP9-F1
#
_entry.id   AF-A0A7X7NKP9-F1
#
_cell.length_a   1.000
_cell.length_b   1.000
_cell.length_c   1.000
_cell.angle_alpha   90.00
_cell.angle_beta   90.00
_cell.angle_gamma   90.00
#
_symmetry.space_group_name_H-M   'P 1'
#
loop_
_entity.id
_entity.type
_entity.pdbx_description
1 polymer ?
#
loop_
_entity_poly.entity_id
_entity_poly.type
_entity_poly.pdbx_seq_one_letter_code
_entity_poly.pdbx_strand_id
1 'polypeptide(L)'
;MDTTDSPWWGFGTLVAALLVTVAACGQAAGPDPAPGAGGTQTSAPASGAAEPEQVEVVAVHEDVDYYIGCADAPLRHEGLEFWPLLPEEREDLDLVRYGTGMGVHIVAVAEPGPGDDIGTLTVYADGRAHYVSHSGQEIWLVDEPREYNWVC
;
A
#
# COMPACT_ATOMS: atom_id res chain seq x y z
N MET A 1 -15.52 39.71 29.36
CA MET A 1 -15.35 38.30 28.98
C MET A 1 -15.52 38.24 27.47
N ASP A 2 -14.83 39.11 26.74
CA ASP A 2 -13.41 39.02 26.36
C ASP A 2 -13.17 37.88 25.38
N THR A 3 -13.28 38.28 24.13
CA THR A 3 -12.94 37.60 22.90
C THR A 3 -11.42 37.58 22.78
N THR A 4 -10.78 36.41 22.92
CA THR A 4 -9.34 36.28 22.61
C THR A 4 -9.20 35.62 21.24
N ASP A 5 -8.96 36.51 20.29
CA ASP A 5 -8.44 36.29 18.94
C ASP A 5 -7.00 35.77 19.02
N SER A 6 -6.67 34.71 18.26
CA SER A 6 -5.30 34.19 18.11
C SER A 6 -4.92 34.13 16.62
N PRO A 7 -4.14 35.11 16.10
CA PRO A 7 -3.64 35.08 14.72
C PRO A 7 -2.11 34.92 14.66
N TRP A 8 -1.58 33.71 14.56
CA TRP A 8 -0.12 33.50 14.58
C TRP A 8 0.33 32.63 13.40
N TRP A 9 0.88 33.35 12.43
CA TRP A 9 1.54 32.97 11.20
C TRP A 9 2.74 32.04 11.44
N GLY A 10 2.95 31.09 10.52
CA GLY A 10 4.12 30.23 10.51
C GLY A 10 4.35 29.58 9.16
N PHE A 11 4.50 30.39 8.10
CA PHE A 11 5.05 29.95 6.82
C PHE A 11 6.50 29.49 7.02
N GLY A 12 6.78 28.22 6.69
CA GLY A 12 8.11 27.63 6.75
C GLY A 12 8.31 26.62 5.64
N THR A 13 8.19 27.07 4.39
CA THR A 13 8.51 26.26 3.20
C THR A 13 10.03 26.11 3.10
N LEU A 14 10.57 24.94 3.44
CA LEU A 14 11.97 24.61 3.22
C LEU A 14 12.07 23.68 2.00
N VAL A 15 12.34 24.29 0.84
CA VAL A 15 12.64 23.58 -0.41
C VAL A 15 14.11 23.15 -0.37
N ALA A 16 14.35 21.87 -0.06
CA ALA A 16 15.66 21.27 -0.25
C ALA A 16 15.75 20.73 -1.68
N ALA A 17 16.31 21.54 -2.59
CA ALA A 17 16.66 21.11 -3.94
C ALA A 17 17.88 20.19 -3.87
N LEU A 18 17.65 18.88 -3.93
CA LEU A 18 18.71 17.87 -4.06
C LEU A 18 19.13 17.76 -5.53
N LEU A 19 20.26 18.37 -5.87
CA LEU A 19 20.95 18.23 -7.15
C LEU A 19 21.53 16.81 -7.26
N VAL A 20 20.83 15.93 -7.99
CA VAL A 20 21.39 14.65 -8.45
C VAL A 20 22.11 14.89 -9.77
N THR A 21 23.43 14.98 -9.74
CA THR A 21 24.28 14.96 -10.93
C THR A 21 24.35 13.53 -11.48
N VAL A 22 23.62 13.25 -12.56
CA VAL A 22 23.79 12.02 -13.35
C VAL A 22 25.07 12.15 -14.17
N ALA A 23 26.09 11.40 -13.81
CA ALA A 23 27.31 11.27 -14.60
C ALA A 23 26.99 10.49 -15.89
N ALA A 24 27.03 11.20 -17.02
CA ALA A 24 26.93 10.62 -18.35
C ALA A 24 28.21 9.85 -18.70
N CYS A 25 28.18 8.52 -18.70
CA CYS A 25 29.16 7.73 -19.42
C CYS A 25 28.87 7.81 -20.91
N GLY A 26 29.51 8.78 -21.59
CA GLY A 26 29.63 8.77 -23.04
C GLY A 26 30.68 7.76 -23.48
N GLN A 27 30.33 6.83 -24.36
CA GLN A 27 31.29 6.03 -25.09
C GLN A 27 31.00 6.05 -26.60
N ALA A 28 31.81 6.89 -27.24
CA ALA A 28 32.37 6.85 -28.60
C ALA A 28 31.57 6.13 -29.70
N ALA A 29 31.06 6.94 -30.63
CA ALA A 29 30.82 6.55 -32.01
C ALA A 29 32.15 6.27 -32.74
N GLY A 30 32.22 5.12 -33.41
CA GLY A 30 33.22 4.76 -34.42
C GLY A 30 32.53 4.00 -35.56
N PRO A 31 33.05 4.06 -36.80
CA PRO A 31 32.25 3.92 -38.03
C PRO A 31 32.00 2.48 -38.51
N ASP A 32 30.84 2.25 -39.12
CA ASP A 32 30.39 1.05 -39.87
C ASP A 32 30.81 1.09 -41.37
N PRO A 33 30.65 0.02 -42.19
CA PRO A 33 30.46 -1.42 -41.89
C PRO A 33 31.34 -2.37 -42.76
N ALA A 34 31.34 -3.67 -42.46
CA ALA A 34 31.71 -4.73 -43.42
C ALA A 34 30.64 -5.86 -43.43
N PRO A 35 30.25 -6.41 -44.60
CA PRO A 35 29.16 -7.38 -44.69
C PRO A 35 29.69 -8.81 -44.52
N GLY A 36 29.20 -9.52 -43.51
CA GLY A 36 29.53 -10.92 -43.27
C GLY A 36 28.34 -11.66 -42.68
N ALA A 37 27.70 -12.46 -43.51
CA ALA A 37 26.57 -13.31 -43.15
C ALA A 37 26.96 -14.36 -42.09
N GLY A 38 26.12 -14.49 -41.06
CA GLY A 38 26.26 -15.50 -40.01
C GLY A 38 25.33 -15.16 -38.85
N GLY A 39 24.06 -15.55 -38.98
CA GLY A 39 22.99 -15.17 -38.05
C GLY A 39 23.23 -15.68 -36.63
N THR A 40 23.75 -14.80 -35.77
CA THR A 40 23.57 -14.90 -34.32
C THR A 40 22.19 -14.34 -34.02
N GLN A 41 21.29 -15.21 -33.56
CA GLN A 41 20.00 -14.80 -33.00
C GLN A 41 20.29 -13.88 -31.80
N THR A 42 20.25 -12.58 -32.06
CA THR A 42 20.10 -11.57 -31.02
C THR A 42 18.69 -11.76 -30.50
N SER A 43 18.57 -12.41 -29.34
CA SER A 43 17.36 -12.33 -28.54
C SER A 43 17.02 -10.86 -28.38
N ALA A 44 15.91 -10.44 -28.99
CA ALA A 44 15.31 -9.15 -28.66
C ALA A 44 15.14 -9.09 -27.13
N PRO A 45 15.39 -7.95 -26.46
CA PRO A 45 14.80 -7.77 -25.14
C PRO A 45 13.29 -7.90 -25.34
N ALA A 46 12.69 -8.87 -24.67
CA ALA A 46 11.24 -9.00 -24.63
C ALA A 46 10.68 -7.61 -24.27
N SER A 47 9.81 -7.08 -25.14
CA SER A 47 8.95 -5.94 -24.82
C SER A 47 8.46 -6.11 -23.39
N GLY A 48 8.74 -5.10 -22.56
CA GLY A 48 8.39 -5.10 -21.15
C GLY A 48 6.95 -5.57 -20.97
N ALA A 49 6.80 -6.67 -20.22
CA ALA A 49 5.59 -6.81 -19.43
C ALA A 49 5.55 -5.55 -18.58
N ALA A 50 4.56 -4.69 -18.82
CA ALA A 50 4.30 -3.58 -17.92
C ALA A 50 4.16 -4.21 -16.52
N GLU A 51 5.08 -3.87 -15.62
CA GLU A 51 4.92 -4.21 -14.22
C GLU A 51 3.56 -3.63 -13.80
N PRO A 52 2.70 -4.40 -13.10
CA PRO A 52 1.41 -3.88 -12.68
C PRO A 52 1.65 -2.57 -11.91
N GLU A 53 0.92 -1.52 -12.29
CA GLU A 53 0.98 -0.24 -11.59
C GLU A 53 0.56 -0.48 -10.14
N GLN A 54 1.53 -0.43 -9.22
CA GLN A 54 1.29 -0.64 -7.80
C GLN A 54 0.51 0.54 -7.22
N VAL A 55 -0.39 0.27 -6.27
CA VAL A 55 -1.09 1.35 -5.54
C VAL A 55 -0.10 2.01 -4.58
N GLU A 56 -0.07 3.34 -4.61
CA GLU A 56 0.75 4.12 -3.69
C GLU A 56 0.28 3.93 -2.24
N VAL A 57 1.24 3.69 -1.34
CA VAL A 57 1.02 3.71 0.11
C VAL A 57 1.08 5.15 0.58
N VAL A 58 -0.01 5.65 1.14
CA VAL A 58 -0.12 7.04 1.61
C VAL A 58 0.18 7.19 3.09
N ALA A 59 -0.01 6.13 3.88
CA ALA A 59 0.33 6.11 5.29
C ALA A 59 0.61 4.69 5.80
N VAL A 60 1.43 4.60 6.84
CA VAL A 60 1.66 3.38 7.62
C VAL A 60 1.60 3.77 9.08
N HIS A 61 0.71 3.11 9.82
CA HIS A 61 0.52 3.30 11.25
C HIS A 61 0.91 2.02 11.98
N GLU A 62 1.84 2.12 12.92
CA GLU A 62 2.26 1.02 13.79
C GLU A 62 1.49 1.06 15.10
N ASP A 63 1.49 -0.07 15.83
CA ASP A 63 0.84 -0.21 17.14
C ASP A 63 -0.65 0.19 17.15
N VAL A 64 -1.36 -0.14 16.07
CA VAL A 64 -2.80 0.12 15.91
C VAL A 64 -3.60 -0.98 16.61
N ASP A 65 -4.46 -0.59 17.55
CA ASP A 65 -5.41 -1.48 18.21
C ASP A 65 -6.62 -1.73 17.31
N TYR A 66 -6.79 -2.99 16.89
CA TYR A 66 -7.92 -3.45 16.13
C TYR A 66 -8.21 -4.94 16.40
N TYR A 67 -9.35 -5.18 17.05
CA TYR A 67 -9.92 -6.50 17.24
C TYR A 67 -10.68 -6.93 15.97
N ILE A 68 -10.06 -7.82 15.18
CA ILE A 68 -10.65 -8.31 13.91
C ILE A 68 -11.99 -9.02 14.16
N GLY A 69 -12.10 -9.79 15.25
CA GLY A 69 -13.33 -10.43 15.67
C GLY A 69 -14.12 -11.07 14.53
N CYS A 70 -15.30 -10.54 14.27
CA CYS A 70 -16.25 -11.02 13.27
C CYS A 70 -16.20 -10.27 11.96
N ALA A 71 -15.15 -9.47 11.77
CA ALA A 71 -14.95 -8.62 10.62
C ALA A 71 -16.16 -7.73 10.31
N ASP A 72 -16.90 -7.31 11.33
CA ASP A 72 -18.08 -6.44 11.24
C ASP A 72 -17.87 -5.08 11.92
N ALA A 73 -16.82 -4.95 12.73
CA ALA A 73 -16.47 -3.72 13.41
C ALA A 73 -15.50 -2.87 12.56
N PRO A 74 -15.73 -1.56 12.42
CA PRO A 74 -14.79 -0.68 11.75
C PRO A 74 -13.53 -0.46 12.61
N LEU A 75 -12.38 -0.36 11.95
CA LEU A 75 -11.12 0.09 12.53
C LEU A 75 -11.15 1.62 12.59
N ARG A 76 -10.94 2.17 13.79
CA ARG A 76 -10.86 3.62 14.01
C ARG A 76 -9.45 4.03 14.40
N HIS A 77 -8.82 4.89 13.62
CA HIS A 77 -7.48 5.39 13.89
C HIS A 77 -7.35 6.85 13.45
N GLU A 78 -6.89 7.73 14.35
CA GLU A 78 -6.65 9.16 14.05
C GLU A 78 -7.85 9.91 13.42
N GLY A 79 -9.08 9.49 13.74
CA GLY A 79 -10.30 10.09 13.19
C GLY A 79 -10.69 9.57 11.80
N LEU A 80 -9.92 8.65 11.23
CA LEU A 80 -10.29 7.84 10.08
C LEU A 80 -11.05 6.58 10.54
N GLU A 81 -11.93 6.10 9.68
CA GLU A 81 -12.71 4.90 9.90
C GLU A 81 -12.59 4.00 8.67
N PHE A 82 -12.11 2.78 8.87
CA PHE A 82 -11.96 1.78 7.83
C PHE A 82 -12.82 0.56 8.13
N TRP A 83 -13.57 0.13 7.14
CA TRP A 83 -14.57 -0.92 7.22
C TRP A 83 -14.06 -2.20 6.57
N PRO A 84 -14.13 -3.36 7.22
CA PRO A 84 -13.84 -4.64 6.60
C PRO A 84 -14.48 -4.82 5.22
N LEU A 85 -13.71 -5.34 4.26
CA LEU A 85 -14.26 -5.69 2.96
C LEU A 85 -15.27 -6.84 3.08
N LEU A 86 -16.28 -6.81 2.22
CA LEU A 86 -17.21 -7.93 2.07
C LEU A 86 -16.45 -9.17 1.58
N PRO A 87 -16.92 -10.39 1.90
CA PRO A 87 -16.30 -11.63 1.42
C PRO A 87 -16.05 -11.64 -0.09
N GLU A 88 -17.02 -11.20 -0.88
CA GLU A 88 -16.95 -11.19 -2.34
C GLU A 88 -15.88 -10.20 -2.84
N GLU A 89 -15.78 -9.03 -2.21
CA GLU A 89 -14.77 -8.02 -2.57
C GLU A 89 -13.35 -8.47 -2.23
N ARG A 90 -13.18 -9.28 -1.18
CA ARG A 90 -11.88 -9.86 -0.83
C ARG A 90 -11.44 -10.92 -1.83
N GLU A 91 -12.37 -11.70 -2.36
CA GLU A 91 -12.08 -12.68 -3.41
C GLU A 91 -11.64 -11.99 -4.70
N ASP A 92 -12.18 -10.80 -4.97
CA ASP A 92 -11.86 -9.99 -6.15
C ASP A 92 -10.62 -9.07 -5.98
N LEU A 93 -9.98 -9.06 -4.81
CA LEU A 93 -8.79 -8.24 -4.57
C LEU A 93 -7.60 -8.70 -5.43
N ASP A 94 -7.11 -7.80 -6.28
CA ASP A 94 -5.83 -7.96 -6.96
C ASP A 94 -4.67 -7.62 -6.01
N LEU A 95 -4.27 -8.60 -5.19
CA LEU A 95 -3.18 -8.45 -4.22
C LEU A 95 -1.83 -8.08 -4.85
N VAL A 96 -1.62 -8.40 -6.13
CA VAL A 96 -0.38 -8.05 -6.84
C VAL A 96 -0.25 -6.53 -6.95
N ARG A 97 -1.36 -5.83 -7.14
CA ARG A 97 -1.44 -4.37 -7.20
C ARG A 97 -1.02 -3.69 -5.88
N TYR A 98 -1.12 -4.39 -4.75
CA TYR A 98 -0.73 -3.88 -3.42
C TYR A 98 0.61 -4.42 -2.93
N GLY A 99 1.37 -5.11 -3.80
CA GLY A 99 2.64 -5.75 -3.44
C GLY A 99 2.49 -6.92 -2.46
N THR A 100 1.26 -7.42 -2.24
CA THR A 100 0.91 -8.44 -1.25
C THR A 100 0.65 -9.80 -1.90
N GLY A 101 1.50 -10.20 -2.86
CA GLY A 101 1.26 -11.40 -3.65
C GLY A 101 1.55 -12.71 -2.91
N MET A 102 0.73 -13.13 -1.93
CA MET A 102 0.43 -14.53 -1.53
C MET A 102 -0.73 -14.60 -0.51
N GLY A 103 -1.97 -14.78 -0.99
CA GLY A 103 -3.08 -15.52 -0.34
C GLY A 103 -3.70 -14.98 0.97
N VAL A 104 -4.92 -14.44 0.89
CA VAL A 104 -5.74 -14.05 2.05
C VAL A 104 -6.13 -15.28 2.88
N HIS A 105 -5.71 -15.35 4.14
CA HIS A 105 -6.13 -16.40 5.08
C HIS A 105 -7.25 -15.90 5.99
N ILE A 106 -8.49 -16.36 5.74
CA ILE A 106 -9.57 -16.28 6.73
C ILE A 106 -9.30 -17.31 7.83
N VAL A 107 -8.68 -16.86 8.92
CA VAL A 107 -8.49 -17.67 10.13
C VAL A 107 -9.80 -17.65 10.93
N ALA A 108 -10.36 -18.83 11.19
CA ALA A 108 -11.49 -18.98 12.10
C ALA A 108 -11.05 -18.70 13.56
N VAL A 109 -11.81 -17.85 14.25
CA VAL A 109 -11.43 -17.21 15.52
C VAL A 109 -11.34 -18.21 16.68
N ALA A 110 -10.17 -18.30 17.30
CA ALA A 110 -10.04 -18.54 18.73
C ALA A 110 -9.96 -17.17 19.43
N GLU A 111 -10.49 -17.04 20.65
CA GLU A 111 -10.42 -15.78 21.42
C GLU A 111 -8.95 -15.32 21.50
N PRO A 112 -8.63 -14.10 21.03
CA PRO A 112 -7.26 -13.62 21.01
C PRO A 112 -6.66 -13.52 22.41
N GLY A 113 -5.37 -13.85 22.51
CA GLY A 113 -4.58 -13.59 23.70
C GLY A 113 -4.29 -12.09 23.87
N PRO A 114 -3.86 -11.64 25.05
CA PRO A 114 -3.49 -10.25 25.27
C PRO A 114 -2.41 -9.79 24.27
N GLY A 115 -2.73 -8.79 23.44
CA GLY A 115 -1.81 -8.22 22.44
C GLY A 115 -1.98 -8.76 21.01
N ASP A 116 -2.90 -9.68 20.77
CA ASP A 116 -3.24 -10.16 19.42
C ASP A 116 -4.00 -9.11 18.59
N ASP A 117 -4.55 -8.08 19.24
CA ASP A 117 -5.32 -6.99 18.63
C ASP A 117 -4.45 -5.77 18.28
N ILE A 118 -3.12 -5.86 18.39
CA ILE A 118 -2.22 -4.76 18.01
C ILE A 118 -1.52 -5.13 16.71
N GLY A 119 -1.43 -4.18 15.76
CA GLY A 119 -0.83 -4.44 14.46
C GLY A 119 -0.39 -3.21 13.68
N THR A 120 -0.03 -3.44 12.43
CA THR A 120 0.33 -2.42 11.46
C THR A 120 -0.82 -2.19 10.49
N LEU A 121 -1.25 -0.94 10.35
CA LEU A 121 -2.23 -0.50 9.35
C LEU A 121 -1.50 0.21 8.20
N THR A 122 -1.60 -0.34 6.99
CA THR A 122 -1.12 0.29 5.76
C THR A 122 -2.31 0.88 5.00
N VAL A 123 -2.25 2.17 4.67
CA VAL A 123 -3.31 2.88 3.95
C VAL A 123 -2.84 3.19 2.54
N TYR A 124 -3.69 2.89 1.56
CA TYR A 124 -3.41 3.04 0.13
C TYR A 124 -4.16 4.24 -0.46
N ALA A 125 -3.62 4.82 -1.53
CA ALA A 125 -4.15 6.02 -2.18
C ALA A 125 -5.56 5.84 -2.78
N ASP A 126 -6.02 4.61 -2.96
CA ASP A 126 -7.32 4.29 -3.55
C ASP A 126 -8.43 4.05 -2.52
N GLY A 127 -8.20 4.40 -1.25
CA GLY A 127 -9.17 4.29 -0.16
C GLY A 127 -9.20 2.94 0.53
N ARG A 128 -8.31 2.01 0.15
CA ARG A 128 -8.16 0.73 0.85
C ARG A 128 -7.14 0.81 1.97
N ALA A 129 -7.28 -0.10 2.93
CA ALA A 129 -6.27 -0.33 3.94
C ALA A 129 -6.05 -1.83 4.17
N HIS A 130 -4.85 -2.18 4.60
CA HIS A 130 -4.46 -3.53 4.97
C HIS A 130 -3.94 -3.49 6.41
N TYR A 131 -4.58 -4.26 7.28
CA TYR A 131 -4.17 -4.41 8.67
C TYR A 131 -3.57 -5.80 8.88
N VAL A 132 -2.41 -5.84 9.53
CA VAL A 132 -1.75 -7.08 9.93
C VAL A 132 -1.44 -6.99 11.43
N SER A 133 -2.05 -7.86 12.21
CA SER A 133 -1.76 -7.97 13.65
C SER A 133 -0.36 -8.53 13.89
N HIS A 134 0.21 -8.25 15.05
CA HIS A 134 1.46 -8.86 15.51
C HIS A 134 1.35 -10.38 15.67
N SER A 135 0.12 -10.91 15.82
CA SER A 135 -0.17 -12.34 15.83
C SER A 135 -0.31 -12.96 14.43
N GLY A 136 -0.22 -12.15 13.37
CA GLY A 136 -0.27 -12.59 11.97
C GLY A 136 -1.69 -12.75 11.42
N GLN A 137 -2.71 -12.24 12.11
CA GLN A 137 -4.04 -12.09 11.54
C GLN A 137 -4.05 -10.90 10.59
N GLU A 138 -4.73 -11.04 9.45
CA GLU A 138 -4.76 -10.02 8.41
C GLU A 138 -6.20 -9.70 8.01
N ILE A 139 -6.46 -8.44 7.68
CA ILE A 139 -7.72 -8.03 7.10
C ILE A 139 -7.54 -6.88 6.11
N TRP A 140 -8.39 -6.88 5.09
CA TRP A 140 -8.51 -5.78 4.15
C TRP A 140 -9.73 -4.94 4.48
N LEU A 141 -9.55 -3.62 4.43
CA LEU A 141 -10.55 -2.63 4.77
C LEU A 141 -10.71 -1.57 3.67
N VAL A 142 -11.79 -0.79 3.74
CA VAL A 142 -12.10 0.34 2.86
C VAL A 142 -12.60 1.53 3.67
N ASP A 143 -12.33 2.76 3.22
CA ASP A 143 -12.76 4.00 3.87
C ASP A 143 -14.24 4.36 3.64
N GLU A 144 -14.96 3.56 2.84
CA GLU A 144 -16.39 3.70 2.62
C GLU A 144 -17.19 2.99 3.72
N PRO A 145 -18.15 3.68 4.39
CA PRO A 145 -19.03 3.06 5.39
C PRO A 145 -19.78 1.83 4.86
N ARG A 146 -19.85 0.78 5.68
CA ARG A 146 -20.52 -0.48 5.35
C ARG A 146 -21.52 -0.89 6.41
N GLU A 147 -22.50 -1.67 5.98
CA GLU A 147 -23.39 -2.41 6.87
C GLU A 147 -23.25 -3.90 6.55
N TYR A 148 -23.18 -4.71 7.60
CA TYR A 148 -23.00 -6.14 7.51
C TYR A 148 -24.29 -6.85 7.92
N ASN A 149 -24.65 -7.90 7.19
CA ASN A 149 -25.84 -8.71 7.46
C ASN A 149 -25.54 -10.02 8.20
N TRP A 150 -24.28 -10.23 8.59
CA TRP A 150 -23.86 -11.37 9.41
C TRP A 150 -23.74 -10.97 10.88
N VAL A 151 -23.91 -11.96 11.75
CA VAL A 151 -23.69 -11.87 13.19
C VAL A 151 -22.87 -13.09 13.55
N CYS A 152 -21.79 -12.90 14.32
CA CYS A 152 -21.28 -13.95 15.18
C CYS A 152 -22.11 -14.00 16.47
#